data_AF-A0A317ZIS5-F1
#
_entry.id   AF-A0A317ZIS5-F1
#
_cell.length_a   1.000
_cell.length_b   1.000
_cell.length_c   1.000
_cell.angle_alpha   90.00
_cell.angle_beta   90.00
_cell.angle_gamma   90.00
#
_symmetry.space_group_name_H-M   'P 1'
#
loop_
_entity.id
_entity.type
_entity.pdbx_description
1 polymer ?
#
loop_
_entity_poly.entity_id
_entity_poly.type
_entity_poly.pdbx_seq_one_letter_code
_entity_poly.pdbx_strand_id
1 'polypeptide(L)'
;YRFCGYAEAVAGNRLARKGLSLVWAAHADGSARERRHFEAALRDHRSLIFGKRASDRSVSEISRKKALKVLEKEDALLPKATVLRCRVRYFTDGAILGSQDFVRSYAGAWQREKKRKYPPKPNLLRGADWQDLATIQGLRMQVFG
;
A
#
# COMPACT_ATOMS: atom_id res chain seq x y z
N TYR A 1 -10.83 -16.91 -2.27
CA TYR A 1 -10.96 -16.32 -3.61
C TYR A 1 -11.01 -17.46 -4.64
N ARG A 2 -12.15 -18.14 -4.78
CA ARG A 2 -12.27 -19.40 -5.53
C ARG A 2 -12.05 -19.28 -7.05
N PHE A 3 -12.06 -18.04 -7.56
CA PHE A 3 -11.91 -17.73 -8.99
C PHE A 3 -10.57 -17.02 -9.33
N CYS A 4 -9.65 -16.90 -8.38
CA CYS A 4 -8.36 -16.24 -8.61
C CYS A 4 -7.22 -17.26 -8.50
N GLY A 5 -6.66 -17.68 -9.64
CA GLY A 5 -5.55 -18.64 -9.68
C GLY A 5 -4.32 -18.19 -8.88
N TYR A 6 -4.02 -16.88 -8.86
CA TYR A 6 -2.97 -16.33 -8.00
C TYR A 6 -3.26 -16.53 -6.52
N ALA A 7 -4.49 -16.22 -6.07
CA ALA A 7 -4.87 -16.36 -4.66
C ALA A 7 -4.83 -17.84 -4.22
N GLU A 8 -5.29 -18.76 -5.07
CA GLU A 8 -5.20 -20.21 -4.83
C GLU A 8 -3.72 -20.66 -4.73
N ALA A 9 -2.84 -20.16 -5.61
CA ALA A 9 -1.42 -20.49 -5.57
C ALA A 9 -0.74 -20.00 -4.27
N VAL A 10 -1.08 -18.77 -3.85
CA VAL A 10 -0.63 -18.18 -2.58
C VAL A 10 -1.17 -18.98 -1.39
N ALA A 11 -2.43 -19.43 -1.45
CA ALA A 11 -3.07 -20.24 -0.41
C ALA A 11 -2.55 -21.69 -0.32
N GLY A 12 -1.69 -22.13 -1.25
CA GLY A 12 -1.05 -23.45 -1.20
C GLY A 12 -1.57 -24.49 -2.18
N ASN A 13 -2.52 -24.15 -3.04
CA ASN A 13 -3.09 -25.08 -4.01
C ASN A 13 -2.01 -25.55 -5.01
N ARG A 14 -1.73 -26.86 -5.03
CA ARG A 14 -0.65 -27.46 -5.85
C ARG A 14 -0.83 -27.22 -7.35
N LEU A 15 -2.06 -27.33 -7.85
CA LEU A 15 -2.35 -27.13 -9.28
C LEU A 15 -2.14 -25.66 -9.66
N ALA A 16 -2.61 -24.74 -8.82
CA ALA A 16 -2.44 -23.31 -9.04
C ALA A 16 -0.96 -22.89 -9.00
N ARG A 17 -0.17 -23.43 -8.06
CA ARG A 17 1.29 -23.20 -8.00
C ARG A 17 2.01 -23.70 -9.25
N LYS A 18 1.64 -24.89 -9.75
CA LYS A 18 2.19 -25.46 -10.99
C LYS A 18 1.82 -24.59 -12.19
N GLY A 19 0.55 -24.20 -12.31
CA GLY A 19 0.08 -23.30 -13.37
C GLY A 19 0.83 -21.97 -13.38
N LEU A 20 0.99 -21.34 -12.21
CA LEU A 20 1.76 -20.10 -12.09
C LEU A 20 3.22 -20.27 -12.55
N SER A 21 3.85 -21.37 -12.17
CA SER A 21 5.24 -21.66 -12.60
C SER A 21 5.35 -21.89 -14.10
N LEU A 22 4.33 -22.51 -14.72
CA LEU A 22 4.28 -22.75 -16.17
C LEU A 22 4.08 -21.45 -16.96
N VAL A 23 3.18 -20.57 -16.53
CA VAL A 23 2.94 -19.27 -17.18
C VAL A 23 4.23 -18.44 -17.22
N TRP A 24 5.05 -18.50 -16.17
CA TRP A 24 6.32 -17.79 -16.10
C TRP A 24 7.52 -18.54 -16.71
N ALA A 25 7.29 -19.75 -17.23
CA ALA A 25 8.27 -20.53 -17.97
C ALA A 25 8.15 -20.35 -19.50
N ALA A 26 7.33 -19.43 -19.98
CA ALA A 26 7.23 -19.06 -21.38
C ALA A 26 7.32 -17.54 -21.55
N HIS A 27 7.87 -17.10 -22.68
CA HIS A 27 7.78 -15.72 -23.14
C HIS A 27 6.40 -15.45 -23.76
N ALA A 28 6.07 -14.18 -23.98
CA ALA A 28 4.80 -13.78 -24.58
C ALA A 28 4.61 -14.29 -26.02
N ASP A 29 5.71 -14.58 -26.72
CA ASP A 29 5.74 -15.18 -28.05
C ASP A 29 5.64 -16.72 -28.03
N GLY A 30 5.47 -17.32 -26.86
CA GLY A 30 5.38 -18.77 -26.68
C GLY A 30 6.72 -19.49 -26.63
N SER A 31 7.85 -18.78 -26.80
CA SER A 31 9.18 -19.39 -26.63
C SER A 31 9.43 -19.79 -25.18
N ALA A 32 10.12 -20.91 -24.97
CA ALA A 32 10.38 -21.41 -23.63
C ALA A 32 11.40 -20.53 -22.90
N ARG A 33 11.06 -20.10 -21.68
CA ARG A 33 12.00 -19.61 -20.69
C ARG A 33 12.47 -20.80 -19.85
N GLU A 34 13.60 -20.65 -19.16
CA GLU A 34 14.02 -21.63 -18.15
C GLU A 34 12.90 -21.89 -17.13
N ARG A 35 12.67 -23.17 -16.79
CA ARG A 35 11.65 -23.56 -15.79
C ARG A 35 11.92 -22.82 -14.48
N ARG A 36 10.95 -22.02 -14.05
CA ARG A 36 11.05 -21.27 -12.79
C ARG A 36 10.50 -22.10 -11.65
N HIS A 37 11.24 -22.12 -10.55
CA HIS A 37 10.70 -22.58 -9.28
C HIS A 37 9.54 -21.68 -8.85
N PHE A 38 8.56 -22.22 -8.11
CA PHE A 38 7.34 -21.50 -7.71
C PHE A 38 7.65 -20.13 -7.08
N GLU A 39 8.64 -20.05 -6.18
CA GLU A 39 9.04 -18.80 -5.52
C GLU A 39 9.51 -17.71 -6.51
N ALA A 40 10.23 -18.10 -7.55
CA ALA A 40 10.68 -17.17 -8.58
C ALA A 40 9.51 -16.70 -9.46
N ALA A 41 8.63 -17.62 -9.86
CA ALA A 41 7.41 -17.29 -10.61
C ALA A 41 6.48 -16.38 -9.79
N LEU A 42 6.34 -16.63 -8.49
CA LEU A 42 5.55 -15.81 -7.58
C LEU A 42 6.12 -14.39 -7.44
N ARG A 43 7.45 -14.27 -7.34
CA ARG A 43 8.16 -12.99 -7.29
C ARG A 43 7.96 -12.17 -8.57
N ASP A 44 8.14 -12.79 -9.73
CA ASP A 44 7.96 -12.15 -11.03
C ASP A 44 6.49 -11.72 -11.21
N HIS A 45 5.55 -12.59 -10.83
CA HIS A 45 4.12 -12.29 -10.88
C HIS A 45 3.71 -11.11 -9.99
N ARG A 46 4.23 -11.04 -8.76
CA ARG A 46 4.01 -9.88 -7.87
C ARG A 46 4.61 -8.61 -8.44
N SER A 47 5.78 -8.72 -9.07
CA SER A 47 6.43 -7.58 -9.73
C SER A 47 5.60 -7.04 -10.90
N LEU A 48 4.93 -7.92 -11.63
CA LEU A 48 4.03 -7.56 -12.72
C LEU A 48 2.75 -6.87 -12.24
N ILE A 49 2.04 -7.47 -11.27
CA ILE A 49 0.72 -6.98 -10.83
C ILE A 49 0.83 -5.76 -9.91
N PHE A 50 1.83 -5.75 -9.02
CA PHE A 50 1.93 -4.78 -7.93
C PHE A 50 3.19 -3.89 -8.05
N GLY A 51 3.98 -4.05 -9.12
CA GLY A 51 5.21 -3.30 -9.38
C GLY A 51 6.46 -3.95 -8.78
N LYS A 52 7.65 -3.57 -9.30
CA LYS A 52 8.98 -4.18 -9.00
C LYS A 52 9.25 -4.43 -7.51
N ARG A 53 8.69 -3.57 -6.65
CA ARG A 53 8.92 -3.53 -5.21
C ARG A 53 7.92 -4.35 -4.38
N ALA A 54 6.90 -4.92 -5.00
CA ALA A 54 5.88 -5.73 -4.35
C ALA A 54 6.24 -7.21 -4.21
N SER A 55 7.31 -7.61 -4.90
CA SER A 55 7.90 -8.93 -4.77
C SER A 55 8.93 -9.01 -3.64
N ASP A 56 9.41 -7.85 -3.16
CA ASP A 56 10.16 -7.74 -1.93
C ASP A 56 9.30 -8.23 -0.76
N ARG A 57 9.92 -8.89 0.22
CA ARG A 57 9.23 -9.24 1.46
C ARG A 57 8.63 -7.96 2.05
N SER A 58 7.41 -8.08 2.57
CA SER A 58 6.83 -7.06 3.44
C SER A 58 7.89 -6.62 4.45
N VAL A 59 8.03 -5.31 4.64
CA VAL A 59 9.01 -4.73 5.56
C VAL A 59 8.94 -5.50 6.88
N SER A 60 10.07 -6.08 7.30
CA SER A 60 10.12 -6.90 8.52
C SER A 60 9.56 -6.10 9.70
N GLU A 61 8.95 -6.77 10.69
CA GLU A 61 8.45 -6.07 11.88
C GLU A 61 9.54 -5.24 12.57
N ILE A 62 10.81 -5.68 12.49
CA ILE A 62 11.96 -4.94 13.02
C ILE A 62 12.21 -3.66 12.22
N SER A 63 12.22 -3.74 10.89
CA SER A 63 12.37 -2.58 10.01
C SER A 63 11.19 -1.61 10.16
N ARG A 64 9.98 -2.13 10.37
CA ARG A 64 8.78 -1.35 10.69
C ARG A 64 8.90 -0.66 12.05
N LYS A 65 9.34 -1.35 13.09
CA LYS A 65 9.61 -0.78 14.44
C LYS A 65 10.71 0.28 14.39
N LYS A 66 11.73 0.11 13.55
CA LYS A 66 12.78 1.11 13.34
C LYS A 66 12.24 2.35 12.64
N ALA A 67 11.46 2.17 11.57
CA ALA A 67 10.77 3.29 10.91
C ALA A 67 9.85 4.05 11.89
N LEU A 68 9.04 3.33 12.67
CA LEU A 68 8.19 3.90 13.72
C LEU A 68 8.98 4.71 14.74
N LYS A 69 10.10 4.18 15.26
CA LYS A 69 10.95 4.90 16.21
C LYS A 69 11.52 6.19 15.64
N VAL A 70 11.95 6.18 14.38
CA VAL A 70 12.47 7.39 13.68
C VAL A 70 11.37 8.45 13.54
N LEU A 71 10.15 8.03 13.20
CA LEU A 71 9.00 8.93 13.05
C LEU A 71 8.47 9.48 14.38
N GLU A 72 8.48 8.68 15.44
CA GLU A 72 7.99 9.10 16.77
C GLU A 72 8.99 9.99 17.52
N LYS A 73 10.30 9.83 17.30
CA LYS A 73 11.32 10.55 18.07
C LYS A 73 11.92 11.77 17.39
N GLU A 74 11.94 11.83 16.06
CA GLU A 74 12.77 12.81 15.34
C GLU A 74 11.98 13.75 14.42
N ASP A 75 10.65 13.64 14.36
CA ASP A 75 9.81 14.28 13.32
C ASP A 75 10.39 14.08 11.90
N ALA A 76 11.12 12.98 11.73
CA ALA A 76 11.95 12.76 10.56
C ALA A 76 11.11 12.31 9.36
N LEU A 77 11.34 12.95 8.22
CA LEU A 77 10.74 12.56 6.95
C LEU A 77 11.38 11.26 6.45
N LEU A 78 10.57 10.22 6.29
CA LEU A 78 11.02 9.01 5.62
C LEU A 78 10.77 9.10 4.11
N PRO A 79 11.57 8.38 3.28
CA PRO A 79 11.28 8.26 1.87
C PRO A 79 9.85 7.73 1.66
N LYS A 80 9.08 8.39 0.78
CA LYS A 80 7.67 8.04 0.48
C LYS A 80 7.48 6.55 0.19
N ALA A 81 8.40 5.95 -0.57
CA ALA A 81 8.37 4.52 -0.89
C ALA A 81 8.53 3.60 0.33
N THR A 82 9.25 4.04 1.37
CA THR A 82 9.40 3.30 2.63
C THR A 82 8.12 3.38 3.45
N VAL A 83 7.52 4.57 3.51
CA VAL A 83 6.26 4.82 4.23
C VAL A 83 5.10 4.06 3.61
N LEU A 84 4.96 4.07 2.28
CA LEU A 84 3.91 3.34 1.55
C LEU A 84 4.00 1.81 1.70
N ARG A 85 5.18 1.28 2.02
CA ARG A 85 5.36 -0.15 2.32
C ARG A 85 4.95 -0.52 3.74
N CYS A 86 4.78 0.47 4.60
CA CYS A 86 4.15 0.29 5.90
C CYS A 86 2.64 0.50 5.73
N ARG A 87 1.82 -0.08 6.61
CA ARG A 87 0.39 0.19 6.60
C ARG A 87 0.16 1.61 7.16
N VAL A 88 -0.08 2.56 6.26
CA VAL A 88 -0.31 3.98 6.59
C VAL A 88 -1.78 4.20 6.88
N ARG A 89 -2.08 4.76 8.05
CA ARG A 89 -3.46 4.96 8.52
C ARG A 89 -4.18 6.09 7.78
N TYR A 90 -3.49 7.00 7.11
CA TYR A 90 -4.14 8.06 6.31
C TYR A 90 -5.08 7.48 5.23
N PHE A 91 -4.76 6.32 4.67
CA PHE A 91 -5.56 5.70 3.61
C PHE A 91 -6.77 4.92 4.13
N THR A 92 -6.87 4.72 5.44
CA THR A 92 -8.02 4.04 6.07
C THR A 92 -8.81 5.00 6.94
N ASP A 93 -8.12 5.76 7.79
CA ASP A 93 -8.70 6.58 8.84
C ASP A 93 -8.90 8.04 8.38
N GLY A 94 -8.26 8.46 7.28
CA GLY A 94 -8.31 9.84 6.79
C GLY A 94 -9.65 10.26 6.17
N ALA A 95 -10.53 9.29 5.89
CA ALA A 95 -11.86 9.38 5.27
C ALA A 95 -11.92 9.96 3.85
N ILE A 96 -11.35 11.14 3.60
CA ILE A 96 -11.24 11.78 2.28
C ILE A 96 -9.77 12.14 2.09
N LEU A 97 -9.18 11.70 0.97
CA LEU A 97 -7.77 11.88 0.63
C LEU A 97 -7.64 12.58 -0.72
N GLY A 98 -6.79 13.59 -0.80
CA GLY A 98 -6.48 14.28 -2.06
C GLY A 98 -5.66 15.54 -1.80
N SER A 99 -5.52 16.41 -2.81
CA SER A 99 -4.93 17.73 -2.61
C SER A 99 -5.70 18.51 -1.54
N GLN A 100 -5.07 19.53 -0.96
CA GLN A 100 -5.75 20.40 0.00
C GLN A 100 -7.04 20.99 -0.55
N ASP A 101 -7.06 21.43 -1.81
CA ASP A 101 -8.22 22.02 -2.45
C ASP A 101 -9.32 21.00 -2.70
N PHE A 102 -8.94 19.80 -3.15
CA PHE A 102 -9.88 18.69 -3.28
C PHE A 102 -10.53 18.39 -1.93
N VAL A 103 -9.75 18.19 -0.87
CA VAL A 103 -10.28 17.88 0.48
C VAL A 103 -11.15 19.03 1.01
N ARG A 104 -10.75 20.28 0.76
CA ARG A 104 -11.51 21.49 1.15
C ARG A 104 -12.87 21.55 0.46
N SER A 105 -12.97 21.13 -0.81
CA SER A 105 -14.24 21.09 -1.54
C SER A 105 -15.31 20.21 -0.85
N TYR A 106 -14.89 19.19 -0.08
CA TYR A 106 -15.80 18.31 0.66
C TYR A 106 -16.12 18.77 2.09
N ALA A 107 -15.49 19.84 2.60
CA ALA A 107 -15.63 20.27 3.98
C ALA A 107 -17.09 20.56 4.38
N GLY A 108 -17.85 21.20 3.50
CA GLY A 108 -19.26 21.52 3.73
C GLY A 108 -20.16 20.28 3.76
N ALA A 109 -19.96 19.34 2.84
CA ALA A 109 -20.70 18.08 2.81
C ALA A 109 -20.43 17.26 4.08
N TRP A 110 -19.16 17.15 4.46
CA TRP A 110 -18.74 16.44 5.66
C TRP A 110 -19.26 17.07 6.95
N GLN A 111 -19.29 18.41 7.04
CA GLN A 111 -19.84 19.12 8.19
C GLN A 111 -21.31 18.76 8.40
N ARG A 112 -22.12 18.77 7.34
CA ARG A 112 -23.54 18.42 7.40
C ARG A 112 -23.75 16.95 7.78
N GLU A 113 -23.05 16.04 7.10
CA GLU A 113 -23.17 14.59 7.33
C GLU A 113 -22.80 14.22 8.78
N LYS A 114 -21.70 14.79 9.30
CA LYS A 114 -21.24 14.53 10.68
C LYS A 114 -21.83 15.48 11.73
N LYS A 115 -22.80 16.34 11.36
CA LYS A 115 -23.45 17.33 12.23
C LYS A 115 -22.46 18.15 13.07
N ARG A 116 -21.35 18.58 12.45
CA ARG A 116 -20.29 19.32 13.15
C ARG A 116 -20.65 20.80 13.30
N LYS A 117 -20.35 21.38 14.46
CA LYS A 117 -20.51 22.82 14.72
C LYS A 117 -19.68 23.70 13.77
N TYR A 118 -18.48 23.25 13.41
CA TYR A 118 -17.56 23.95 12.51
C TYR A 118 -17.09 23.06 11.36
N PRO A 119 -16.83 23.64 10.16
CA PRO A 119 -16.31 22.87 9.04
C PRO A 119 -14.93 22.28 9.38
N PRO A 120 -14.66 21.02 8.99
CA PRO A 120 -13.33 20.45 9.11
C PRO A 120 -12.34 21.22 8.23
N LYS A 121 -11.10 21.33 8.69
CA LYS A 121 -9.99 21.83 7.88
C LYS A 121 -9.23 20.64 7.28
N PRO A 122 -8.70 20.76 6.04
CA PRO A 122 -7.77 19.77 5.51
C PRO A 122 -6.55 19.60 6.43
N ASN A 123 -6.10 18.36 6.61
CA ASN A 123 -4.96 18.01 7.45
C ASN A 123 -3.87 17.41 6.56
N LEU A 124 -2.73 18.08 6.42
CA LEU A 124 -1.59 17.58 5.66
C LEU A 124 -1.08 16.25 6.25
N LEU A 125 -0.64 15.36 5.37
CA LEU A 125 -0.02 14.11 5.79
C LEU A 125 1.38 14.38 6.35
N ARG A 126 1.77 13.60 7.37
CA ARG A 126 3.07 13.67 8.03
C ARG A 126 3.88 12.40 7.80
N GLY A 127 5.17 12.45 8.12
CA GLY A 127 6.07 11.29 8.11
C GLY A 127 6.74 10.96 6.76
N ALA A 128 6.42 11.70 5.70
CA ALA A 128 7.15 11.71 4.43
C ALA A 128 6.88 13.04 3.70
N ASP A 129 7.65 13.30 2.64
CA ASP A 129 7.30 14.34 1.68
C ASP A 129 6.06 13.91 0.86
N TRP A 130 4.89 14.30 1.36
CA TRP A 130 3.60 14.06 0.73
C TRP A 130 3.13 15.20 -0.16
N GLN A 131 3.96 16.25 -0.34
CA GLN A 131 3.58 17.48 -1.04
C GLN A 131 2.29 18.08 -0.45
N ASP A 132 1.26 18.29 -1.26
CA ASP A 132 -0.01 18.92 -0.88
C ASP A 132 -1.10 17.92 -0.47
N LEU A 133 -0.76 16.64 -0.33
CA LEU A 133 -1.73 15.61 0.03
C LEU A 133 -2.26 15.85 1.45
N ALA A 134 -3.58 15.83 1.58
CA ALA A 134 -4.29 16.09 2.82
C ALA A 134 -5.42 15.08 3.05
N THR A 135 -5.87 15.03 4.31
CA THR A 135 -7.03 14.25 4.76
C THR A 135 -8.05 15.11 5.50
N ILE A 136 -9.33 14.79 5.38
CA ILE A 136 -10.38 15.54 6.09
C ILE A 136 -10.40 15.22 7.60
N GLN A 137 -9.97 14.00 7.97
CA GLN A 137 -9.75 13.60 9.35
C GLN A 137 -8.25 13.51 9.64
N GLY A 138 -7.77 14.32 10.59
CA GLY A 138 -6.39 14.23 11.06
C GLY A 138 -6.15 12.96 11.89
N LEU A 139 -4.98 12.33 11.72
CA LEU A 139 -4.51 11.24 12.58
C LEU A 139 -4.12 11.78 13.96
N ARG A 140 -4.72 11.21 15.01
CA ARG A 140 -4.56 11.69 16.39
C ARG A 140 -3.24 11.30 17.06
N MET A 141 -2.62 10.15 16.74
CA MET A 141 -1.41 9.71 17.45
C MET A 141 -0.43 8.87 16.62
N GLN A 142 -0.89 7.96 15.74
CA GLN A 142 0.01 7.06 15.00
C GLN A 142 -0.24 7.15 13.49
N VAL A 143 0.83 7.37 12.73
CA VAL A 143 0.80 7.39 11.25
C VAL A 143 0.67 5.97 10.68
N PHE A 144 1.17 4.96 11.38
CA PHE A 144 1.17 3.57 10.94
C PHE A 144 0.28 2.69 11.81
N GLY A 145 -0.29 1.65 11.21
CA GLY A 145 -1.16 0.66 11.86
C GLY A 145 -0.73 -0.76 11.52
#